data_AF-A0A4Y7IN86-F1
#
_entry.id   AF-A0A4Y7IN86-F1
#
_cell.length_a   1.000
_cell.length_b   1.000
_cell.length_c   1.000
_cell.angle_alpha   90.00
_cell.angle_beta   90.00
_cell.angle_gamma   90.00
#
_symmetry.space_group_name_H-M   'P 1'
#
loop_
_entity.id
_entity.type
_entity.pdbx_description
1 polymer ?
#
loop_
_entity_poly.entity_id
_entity_poly.type
_entity_poly.pdbx_seq_one_letter_code
_entity_poly.pdbx_strand_id
1 'polypeptide(L)' 'MSGKLRTSEEGADTIVWLALQLKEKLVSGSFYFDRAEAPKHLPFAGTSGSHGIIDSIVDRLYSLCDLSK' A
#
# COMPACT_ATOMS: atom_id res chain seq x y z
N MET A 1 13.12 -16.52 -7.22
CA MET A 1 12.74 -15.33 -6.42
C MET A 1 13.84 -14.26 -6.36
N SER A 2 15.06 -14.53 -6.85
CA SER A 2 16.10 -13.50 -6.94
C SER A 2 15.66 -12.32 -7.81
N GLY A 3 15.87 -11.08 -7.34
CA GLY A 3 15.54 -9.84 -8.05
C GLY A 3 14.08 -9.36 -7.96
N LYS A 4 13.19 -10.06 -7.24
CA LYS A 4 11.79 -9.63 -7.03
C LYS A 4 11.58 -8.84 -5.73
N LEU A 5 12.48 -9.00 -4.76
CA LEU A 5 12.47 -8.26 -3.51
C LEU A 5 13.51 -7.15 -3.59
N ARG A 6 13.18 -5.99 -3.03
CA ARG A 6 14.05 -4.81 -2.99
C ARG A 6 14.86 -4.84 -1.71
N THR A 7 16.06 -4.27 -1.76
CA THR A 7 16.81 -3.99 -0.53
C THR A 7 16.11 -2.88 0.26
N SER A 8 16.53 -2.68 1.51
CA SER A 8 16.01 -1.60 2.35
C SER A 8 16.22 -0.23 1.69
N GLU A 9 17.35 -0.05 1.02
CA GLU A 9 17.75 1.18 0.35
C GLU A 9 16.85 1.48 -0.86
N GLU A 10 16.57 0.47 -1.68
CA GLU A 10 15.67 0.60 -2.84
C GLU A 10 14.22 0.90 -2.40
N GLY A 11 13.76 0.27 -1.31
CA GLY A 11 12.46 0.58 -0.72
C GLY A 11 12.40 2.01 -0.17
N ALA A 12 13.42 2.44 0.57
CA ALA A 12 13.52 3.78 1.13
C ALA A 12 13.52 4.87 0.05
N ASP A 13 14.20 4.63 -1.07
CA ASP A 13 14.21 5.54 -2.22
C ASP A 13 12.80 5.81 -2.77
N THR A 14 11.94 4.78 -2.84
CA THR A 14 10.54 4.95 -3.26
C THR A 14 9.75 5.81 -2.26
N ILE A 15 9.98 5.67 -0.96
CA ILE A 15 9.32 6.49 0.07
C ILE A 15 9.75 7.95 -0.03
N VAL A 16 11.06 8.21 -0.16
CA VAL A 16 11.59 9.56 -0.34
C VAL A 16 11.04 10.19 -1.62
N TRP A 17 10.98 9.43 -2.72
CA TRP A 17 10.40 9.91 -3.97
C TRP A 17 8.93 10.30 -3.82
N LEU A 18 8.11 9.48 -3.15
CA LEU A 18 6.68 9.77 -2.88
C LEU A 18 6.50 11.06 -2.08
N ALA A 19 7.33 11.29 -1.06
CA ALA A 19 7.27 12.49 -0.22
C ALA A 19 7.57 13.79 -0.99
N LEU A 20 8.30 13.69 -2.11
CA LEU A 20 8.66 14.83 -2.95
C LEU A 20 7.70 15.05 -4.13
N GLN A 21 6.78 14.13 -4.41
CA GLN A 21 5.84 14.30 -5.50
C GLN A 21 4.71 15.26 -5.14
N LEU A 22 4.26 16.03 -6.13
CA LEU A 22 3.04 16.81 -6.02
C LEU A 22 1.86 15.84 -5.86
N LYS A 23 0.94 16.15 -4.95
CA LYS A 23 -0.26 15.32 -4.69
C LYS A 23 -1.06 15.03 -5.96
N GLU A 24 -1.14 15.99 -6.87
CA GLU A 24 -1.83 15.88 -8.16
C GLU A 24 -1.22 14.81 -9.09
N LYS A 25 0.05 14.46 -8.88
CA LYS A 25 0.76 13.42 -9.63
C LYS A 25 0.60 12.04 -9.00
N LEU A 26 -0.03 11.94 -7.83
CA LEU A 26 -0.19 10.70 -7.09
C LEU A 26 -1.66 10.28 -7.04
N VAL A 27 -1.89 8.98 -7.14
CA VAL A 27 -3.20 8.37 -6.97
C VAL A 27 -3.36 8.02 -5.50
N SER A 28 -4.34 8.64 -4.84
CA SER A 28 -4.58 8.42 -3.42
C SER A 28 -4.92 6.95 -3.14
N GLY A 29 -4.20 6.35 -2.18
CA GLY A 29 -4.37 4.96 -1.80
C GLY A 29 -3.83 3.94 -2.81
N SER A 30 -3.08 4.36 -3.85
CA SER A 30 -2.38 3.44 -4.75
C SER A 30 -1.11 2.86 -4.12
N PHE A 31 -0.70 1.70 -4.63
CA PHE A 31 0.57 1.06 -4.27
C PHE A 31 1.65 1.52 -5.25
N TYR A 32 2.81 1.90 -4.73
CA TYR A 32 3.94 2.38 -5.54
C TYR A 32 5.17 1.50 -5.29
N PHE A 33 5.85 1.18 -6.37
CA PHE A 33 7.03 0.31 -6.37
C PHE A 33 8.01 0.81 -7.43
N ASP A 34 9.27 0.97 -7.06
CA ASP A 34 10.32 1.54 -7.92
C ASP A 34 9.89 2.87 -8.57
N ARG A 35 9.33 3.79 -7.77
CA ARG A 35 8.84 5.13 -8.19
C ARG A 35 7.72 5.12 -9.24
N ALA A 36 7.00 4.01 -9.38
CA ALA A 36 5.86 3.89 -10.29
C ALA A 36 4.64 3.28 -9.59
N GLU A 37 3.44 3.59 -10.06
CA GLU A 37 2.23 2.90 -9.60
C GLU A 37 2.28 1.42 -10.00
N ALA A 38 1.92 0.54 -9.06
CA ALA A 38 1.96 -0.90 -9.24
C ALA A 38 0.65 -1.56 -8.76
N PRO A 39 0.30 -2.76 -9.29
CA PRO A 39 -0.87 -3.50 -8.83
C PRO A 39 -0.80 -3.86 -7.35
N LYS A 40 -1.87 -3.59 -6.60
CA LYS A 40 -1.99 -3.94 -5.17
C LYS A 40 -2.07 -5.44 -4.91
N HIS A 41 -2.58 -6.19 -5.88
CA HIS A 41 -2.82 -7.63 -5.76
C HIS A 41 -2.05 -8.37 -6.83
N LEU A 42 -1.31 -9.39 -6.41
CA LEU A 42 -0.68 -10.32 -7.34
C LEU A 42 -1.75 -11.23 -7.96
N PRO A 43 -1.67 -11.52 -9.27
CA PRO A 43 -2.53 -12.51 -9.90
C PRO A 43 -2.46 -13.84 -9.15
N PHE A 44 -3.61 -14.46 -8.92
CA PHE A 44 -3.74 -15.76 -8.24
C PHE A 44 -3.28 -15.80 -6.77
N ALA A 45 -3.09 -14.64 -6.12
CA ALA A 45 -2.78 -14.57 -4.68
C ALA A 45 -4.03 -14.67 -3.77
N GLY A 46 -5.23 -14.81 -4.33
CA GLY A 46 -6.47 -14.94 -3.56
C GLY A 46 -6.88 -13.67 -2.79
N THR A 47 -6.35 -12.50 -3.17
CA THR A 47 -6.67 -11.22 -2.55
C THR A 47 -7.40 -10.29 -3.53
N SER A 48 -8.25 -9.40 -3.01
CA SER A 48 -9.08 -8.51 -3.80
C SER A 48 -9.38 -7.20 -3.08
N GLY A 49 -9.64 -6.12 -3.82
CA GLY A 49 -10.04 -4.82 -3.28
C GLY A 49 -11.54 -4.75 -2.95
N SER A 50 -12.00 -5.49 -1.93
CA SER A 50 -13.38 -5.39 -1.46
C SER A 50 -13.49 -4.37 -0.33
N HIS A 51 -14.15 -3.24 -0.58
CA HIS A 51 -14.34 -2.18 0.42
C HIS A 51 -15.05 -2.70 1.68
N GLY A 52 -16.06 -3.57 1.57
CA GLY A 52 -16.74 -4.13 2.74
C GLY A 52 -15.85 -5.01 3.62
N ILE A 53 -14.90 -5.75 3.03
CA ILE A 53 -13.91 -6.51 3.81
C ILE A 53 -12.91 -5.56 4.47
N ILE A 54 -12.46 -4.54 3.75
CA ILE A 54 -11.54 -3.51 4.27
C ILE A 54 -12.18 -2.80 5.47
N ASP A 55 -13.43 -2.36 5.35
CA ASP A 55 -14.15 -1.68 6.42
C ASP A 55 -14.30 -2.57 7.66
N SER A 56 -14.64 -3.85 7.48
CA SER A 56 -14.71 -4.79 8.60
C SER A 56 -13.37 -5.01 9.29
N ILE A 57 -12.26 -5.01 8.55
CA ILE A 57 -10.90 -5.10 9.12
C ILE A 57 -10.58 -3.83 9.90
N VAL A 58 -10.88 -2.66 9.33
CA VAL A 58 -10.67 -1.37 9.99
C VAL A 58 -11.46 -1.31 11.30
N ASP A 59 -12.75 -1.64 11.29
CA ASP A 59 -13.59 -1.63 12.49
C ASP A 59 -13.03 -2.54 13.60
N ARG A 60 -12.52 -3.72 13.22
CA ARG A 60 -11.84 -4.63 14.17
C ARG A 60 -10.57 -4.03 14.73
N LEU A 61 -9.75 -3.34 13.93
CA LEU A 61 -8.54 -2.67 14.39
C LEU A 61 -8.86 -1.55 15.39
N TYR A 62 -9.87 -0.73 15.11
CA TYR A 62 -10.33 0.31 16.05
C TYR A 62 -10.79 -0.30 17.38
N SER A 63 -11.56 -1.41 17.33
CA SER A 63 -11.97 -2.13 18.53
C SER A 63 -10.81 -2.74 19.32
N LEU A 64 -9.77 -3.24 18.64
CA LEU A 64 -8.58 -3.80 19.31
C LEU A 64 -7.72 -2.72 19.98
N CYS A 65 -7.71 -1.52 19.41
CA CYS A 65 -6.94 -0.40 19.91
C CYS A 65 -7.71 0.51 20.88
N ASP A 66 -8.97 0.19 21.19
CA ASP A 66 -9.88 1.03 22.00
C ASP A 66 -9.98 2.48 21.48
N LEU A 67 -10.03 2.62 20.15
CA LEU A 67 -10.16 3.91 19.47
C LEU A 67 -11.60 4.11 19.01
N SER A 68 -12.13 5.31 19.18
CA SER A 68 -13.37 5.72 18.52
C SER A 68 -13.09 6.06 17.06
N LYS A 69 -14.02 5.72 16.18
CA LYS A 69 -13.95 6.03 14.75
C LYS A 69 -14.21 7.51 14.47
#